data_AF-A0A5J9UCX1-F1
#
_entry.id   AF-A0A5J9UCX1-F1
#
_cell.length_a   1.000
_cell.length_b   1.000
_cell.length_c   1.000
_cell.angle_alpha   90.00
_cell.angle_beta   90.00
_cell.angle_gamma   90.00
#
_symmetry.space_group_name_H-M   'P 1'
#
loop_
_entity.id
_entity.type
_entity.pdbx_description
1 polymer ?
#
loop_
_entity_poly.entity_id
_entity_poly.type
_entity_poly.pdbx_seq_one_letter_code
_entity_poly.pdbx_strand_id
1 'polypeptide(L)'
;MGRARTGHASRPVVLPVLLSCIVLFSVATTGAAQLQVGFYNSTCPTAERLIRNVVLAAIRRDPGNGPGLVRMFFHDCFVRVA
;
A
#
# COMPACT_ATOMS: atom_id res chain seq x y z
N MET A 1 -3.60 -3.18 -63.14
CA MET A 1 -2.80 -3.90 -62.12
C MET A 1 -2.22 -2.90 -61.12
N GLY A 2 -2.40 -3.14 -59.82
CA GLY A 2 -2.38 -2.14 -58.75
C GLY A 2 -1.01 -1.58 -58.34
N ARG A 3 -1.01 -0.29 -57.97
CA ARG A 3 0.01 0.32 -57.11
C ARG A 3 -0.23 -0.14 -55.66
N ALA A 4 0.74 -0.88 -55.12
CA ALA A 4 0.81 -1.23 -53.71
C ALA A 4 0.88 0.05 -52.86
N ARG A 5 0.04 0.11 -51.82
CA ARG A 5 -0.08 1.23 -50.89
C ARG A 5 1.19 1.37 -50.06
N THR A 6 1.54 2.63 -49.86
CA THR A 6 2.65 3.18 -49.12
C THR A 6 2.72 2.66 -47.68
N GLY A 7 3.91 2.21 -47.26
CA GLY A 7 4.23 1.94 -45.86
C GLY A 7 4.19 3.24 -45.05
N HIS A 8 3.22 3.36 -44.15
CA HIS A 8 3.10 4.49 -43.25
C HIS A 8 4.04 4.31 -42.06
N ALA A 9 5.07 5.16 -42.03
CA ALA A 9 6.06 5.28 -40.98
C ALA A 9 5.44 5.89 -39.71
N SER A 10 4.81 5.07 -38.86
CA SER A 10 4.30 5.52 -37.55
C SER A 10 5.30 5.33 -36.39
N ARG A 11 6.54 4.93 -36.68
CA ARG A 11 7.52 4.47 -35.68
C ARG A 11 8.18 5.53 -34.76
N PRO A 12 8.38 6.82 -35.12
CA PRO A 12 9.22 7.69 -34.30
C PRO A 12 8.51 8.23 -33.04
N VAL A 13 7.17 8.27 -33.02
CA VAL A 13 6.39 8.85 -31.90
C VAL A 13 5.92 7.77 -30.92
N VAL A 14 5.74 6.53 -31.37
CA VAL A 14 5.21 5.45 -30.53
C VAL A 14 6.18 5.08 -29.41
N LEU A 15 7.48 5.00 -29.70
CA LEU A 15 8.51 4.64 -28.72
C LEU A 15 8.66 5.64 -27.56
N PRO A 16 8.78 6.97 -27.79
CA PRO A 16 8.87 7.95 -26.70
C PRO A 16 7.57 8.06 -25.89
N VAL A 17 6.41 7.86 -26.53
CA VAL A 17 5.12 7.80 -25.80
C VAL A 17 5.08 6.60 -24.87
N LEU A 18 5.51 5.41 -25.35
CA LEU A 18 5.56 4.20 -24.53
C LEU A 18 6.53 4.35 -23.34
N LEU A 19 7.71 4.91 -23.59
CA LEU A 19 8.71 5.16 -22.55
C LEU A 19 8.18 6.14 -21.49
N SER A 20 7.52 7.21 -21.94
CA SER A 20 6.86 8.20 -21.07
C SER A 20 5.77 7.55 -20.21
N CYS A 21 4.92 6.70 -20.80
CA CYS A 21 3.88 5.97 -20.06
C CYS A 21 4.48 5.03 -18.98
N ILE A 22 5.57 4.33 -19.29
CA ILE A 22 6.25 3.44 -18.33
C ILE A 22 6.81 4.24 -17.16
N VAL A 23 7.45 5.38 -17.43
CA VAL A 23 8.01 6.27 -16.40
C VAL A 23 6.89 6.82 -15.50
N LEU A 24 5.79 7.30 -16.09
CA LEU A 24 4.63 7.83 -15.35
C LEU A 24 3.97 6.76 -14.47
N PHE A 25 3.85 5.51 -14.95
CA PHE A 25 3.30 4.40 -14.18
C PHE A 25 4.21 3.98 -13.01
N SER A 26 5.53 4.08 -13.20
CA SER A 26 6.53 3.74 -12.18
C SER A 26 6.57 4.75 -11.02
N VAL A 27 6.20 6.00 -11.26
CA VAL A 27 6.12 7.05 -10.21
C VAL A 27 4.86 6.89 -9.35
N ALA A 28 3.78 6.31 -9.88
CA ALA A 28 2.54 6.09 -9.13
C ALA A 28 2.65 5.02 -8.03
N THR A 29 3.74 4.26 -7.97
CA THR A 29 3.93 3.15 -7.02
C THR A 29 4.79 3.51 -5.81
N THR A 30 5.23 4.76 -5.66
CA THR A 30 5.93 5.20 -4.44
C THR A 30 4.97 5.28 -3.25
N GLY A 31 4.77 4.14 -2.59
CA GLY A 31 4.93 4.05 -1.13
C GLY A 31 3.80 4.50 -0.23
N ALA A 32 2.53 4.43 -0.64
CA ALA A 32 1.45 4.23 0.34
C ALA A 32 1.19 2.72 0.42
N ALA A 33 1.72 2.03 1.42
CA ALA A 33 1.27 0.68 1.71
C ALA A 33 -0.25 0.76 1.92
N GLN A 34 -1.02 0.18 0.99
CA GLN A 34 -2.46 0.39 0.95
C GLN A 34 -3.06 -0.43 2.09
N LEU A 35 -3.38 0.24 3.20
CA LEU A 35 -4.05 -0.41 4.32
C LEU A 35 -5.42 -0.90 3.86
N GLN A 36 -5.75 -2.13 4.25
CA GLN A 36 -7.03 -2.76 3.96
C GLN A 36 -7.59 -3.37 5.23
N VAL A 37 -8.87 -3.13 5.50
CA VAL A 37 -9.59 -3.83 6.57
C VAL A 37 -9.67 -5.33 6.22
N GLY A 38 -9.30 -6.19 7.16
CA GLY A 38 -9.24 -7.63 6.91
C GLY A 38 -8.02 -8.07 6.08
N PHE A 39 -6.93 -7.28 6.07
CA PHE A 39 -5.68 -7.65 5.40
C PHE A 39 -5.19 -9.07 5.76
N TYR A 40 -5.40 -9.50 7.01
CA TYR A 40 -4.99 -10.81 7.50
C TYR A 40 -6.02 -11.93 7.26
N ASN A 41 -7.14 -11.69 6.59
CA ASN A 41 -8.22 -12.70 6.47
C ASN A 41 -7.77 -14.00 5.79
N SER A 42 -6.85 -13.93 4.82
CA SER A 42 -6.36 -15.11 4.09
C SER A 42 -5.16 -15.79 4.75
N THR A 43 -4.40 -15.07 5.58
CA THR A 43 -3.13 -15.54 6.15
C THR A 43 -3.24 -15.87 7.64
N CYS A 44 -3.99 -15.05 8.39
CA CYS A 44 -4.25 -15.22 9.82
C CYS A 44 -5.63 -14.64 10.18
N PRO A 45 -6.74 -15.33 9.85
CA PRO A 45 -8.11 -14.83 10.03
C PRO A 45 -8.47 -14.56 11.50
N THR A 46 -7.72 -15.13 12.44
CA THR A 46 -7.96 -14.96 13.87
C THR A 46 -7.18 -13.78 14.48
N ALA A 47 -6.31 -13.12 13.71
CA ALA A 47 -5.40 -12.09 14.22
C ALA A 47 -6.13 -10.99 15.00
N GLU A 48 -7.09 -10.31 14.37
CA GLU A 48 -7.81 -9.18 14.98
C GLU A 48 -8.55 -9.60 16.26
N ARG A 49 -9.22 -10.76 16.24
CA ARG A 49 -9.94 -11.31 17.39
C ARG A 49 -9.00 -11.67 18.53
N LEU A 50 -7.87 -12.31 18.22
CA LEU A 50 -6.87 -12.72 19.21
C LEU A 50 -6.26 -11.49 19.89
N ILE A 51 -5.83 -10.50 19.11
CA ILE A 51 -5.27 -9.24 19.62
C ILE A 51 -6.30 -8.56 20.52
N ARG A 52 -7.56 -8.45 20.09
CA ARG A 52 -8.65 -7.86 20.90
C ARG A 52 -8.79 -8.56 22.24
N ASN A 53 -8.81 -9.90 22.26
CA ASN A 53 -8.98 -10.67 23.50
C ASN A 53 -7.81 -10.46 24.47
N VAL A 54 -6.57 -10.47 23.97
CA VAL A 54 -5.37 -10.24 24.78
C VAL A 54 -5.36 -8.82 25.34
N VAL A 55 -5.62 -7.81 24.51
CA VAL A 55 -5.65 -6.40 24.93
C VAL A 55 -6.75 -6.17 25.97
N LEU A 56 -7.96 -6.72 25.78
CA LEU A 56 -9.04 -6.60 26.77
C LEU A 56 -8.69 -7.29 28.08
N ALA A 57 -8.03 -8.44 28.05
CA ALA A 57 -7.56 -9.11 29.26
C ALA A 57 -6.49 -8.27 30.00
N ALA A 58 -5.57 -7.66 29.26
CA ALA A 58 -4.55 -6.76 29.82
C ALA A 58 -5.18 -5.50 30.46
N ILE A 59 -6.17 -4.89 29.81
CA ILE A 59 -6.90 -3.73 30.35
C ILE A 59 -7.68 -4.10 31.62
N ARG A 60 -8.33 -5.28 31.64
CA ARG A 60 -9.02 -5.76 32.87
C ARG A 60 -8.07 -5.96 34.03
N ARG A 61 -6.83 -6.38 33.75
CA ARG A 61 -5.79 -6.57 34.78
C ARG A 61 -5.20 -5.25 35.26
N ASP A 62 -4.97 -4.33 34.34
CA ASP A 62 -4.49 -2.98 34.62
C ASP A 62 -5.10 -1.99 33.62
N PRO A 63 -6.03 -1.10 34.08
CA PRO A 63 -6.68 -0.10 33.25
C PRO A 63 -5.69 0.85 32.53
N GLY A 64 -4.48 1.05 33.07
CA GLY A 64 -3.44 1.88 32.46
C GLY A 64 -2.95 1.38 31.10
N ASN A 65 -3.12 0.09 30.79
CA ASN A 65 -2.73 -0.49 29.50
C ASN A 65 -3.50 0.11 28.30
N GLY A 66 -4.75 0.52 28.50
CA GLY A 66 -5.57 1.12 27.43
C GLY A 66 -4.94 2.40 26.87
N PRO A 67 -4.84 3.48 27.67
CA PRO A 67 -4.18 4.71 27.23
C PRO A 67 -2.68 4.51 26.95
N GLY A 68 -2.01 3.59 27.64
CA GLY A 68 -0.60 3.26 27.41
C GLY A 68 -0.32 2.73 26.00
N LEU A 69 -1.12 1.78 25.51
CA LEU A 69 -1.00 1.22 24.16
C LEU A 69 -1.25 2.30 23.08
N VAL A 70 -2.24 3.16 23.29
CA VAL A 70 -2.52 4.28 22.37
C VAL A 70 -1.32 5.24 22.33
N ARG A 71 -0.77 5.62 23.49
CA ARG A 71 0.42 6.49 23.57
C ARG A 71 1.62 5.85 22.87
N MET A 72 1.85 4.55 23.05
CA MET A 72 2.94 3.82 22.38
C MET A 72 2.78 3.88 20.85
N PHE A 73 1.58 3.64 20.33
CA PHE A 73 1.30 3.75 18.90
C PHE A 73 1.59 5.15 18.34
N PHE A 74 1.19 6.20 19.07
CA PHE A 74 1.54 7.58 18.70
C PHE A 74 3.05 7.81 18.70
N HIS A 75 3.75 7.31 19.72
CA HIS A 75 5.21 7.46 19.84
C HIS A 75 5.95 6.80 18.67
N ASP A 76 5.55 5.59 18.27
CA ASP A 76 6.14 4.87 17.13
C ASP A 76 5.86 5.56 15.78
N CYS A 77 4.69 6.19 15.63
CA CYS A 77 4.28 6.78 14.37
C CYS A 77 4.78 8.22 14.17
N PHE A 78 4.83 9.02 15.22
CA PHE A 78 5.15 10.45 15.16
C PHE A 78 6.66 10.73 15.33
N VAL A 79 7.40 9.86 16.04
CA VAL A 79 8.87 10.01 16.16
C VAL A 79 9.54 9.38 14.93
N ARG A 80 9.33 10.00 13.78
CA ARG A 80 10.13 9.74 12.57
C ARG A 80 11.02 10.95 12.37
N VAL A 81 12.28 10.83 12.78
CA VAL A 81 13.29 11.77 12.30
C VAL A 81 13.41 11.53 10.80
N ALA A 82 12.99 12.51 10.01
CA ALA A 82 13.16 12.52 8.56
C ALA A 82 14.64 12.61 8.20
#